data_AF-A0A0J6WKT9-F1
#
_entry.id   AF-A0A0J6WKT9-F1
#
_cell.length_a   1.000
_cell.length_b   1.000
_cell.length_c   1.000
_cell.angle_alpha   90.00
_cell.angle_beta   90.00
_cell.angle_gamma   90.00
#
_symmetry.space_group_name_H-M   'P 1'
#
loop_
_entity.id
_entity.type
_entity.pdbx_description
1 polymer ?
#
loop_
_entity_poly.entity_id
_entity_poly.type
_entity_poly.pdbx_seq_one_letter_code
_entity_poly.pdbx_strand_id
1 'polypeptide(L)' 'MSTDPEQIRAQVAELLGEPTEPTAADLDAVAARLDEAHDVLVRALESVEKG' A
#
# COMPACT_ATOMS: atom_id res chain seq x y z
N MET A 1 -11.23 12.36 -1.02
CA MET A 1 -10.44 11.13 -0.81
C MET A 1 -11.36 10.14 -0.13
N SER A 2 -11.48 8.93 -0.66
CA SER A 2 -12.40 7.93 -0.12
C SER A 2 -11.69 7.18 1.01
N THR A 3 -12.33 7.13 2.17
CA THR A 3 -11.90 6.32 3.31
C THR A 3 -12.51 4.91 3.29
N ASP A 4 -13.16 4.53 2.18
CA ASP A 4 -13.77 3.22 2.03
C ASP A 4 -12.68 2.12 2.15
N PRO A 5 -12.79 1.22 3.15
CA PRO A 5 -11.82 0.16 3.36
C PRO A 5 -11.61 -0.73 2.12
N GLU A 6 -12.65 -0.96 1.31
CA GLU A 6 -12.54 -1.80 0.11
C GLU A 6 -11.73 -1.10 -0.98
N GLN A 7 -11.93 0.20 -1.14
CA GLN A 7 -11.17 1.00 -2.11
C GLN A 7 -9.69 1.14 -1.69
N ILE A 8 -9.41 1.23 -0.39
CA ILE A 8 -8.05 1.26 0.14
C ILE A 8 -7.37 -0.10 -0.09
N ARG A 9 -8.07 -1.21 0.20
CA ARG A 9 -7.57 -2.56 -0.07
C ARG A 9 -7.24 -2.78 -1.54
N ALA A 10 -8.09 -2.31 -2.45
CA ALA A 10 -7.86 -2.42 -3.89
C ALA A 10 -6.60 -1.64 -4.34
N GLN A 11 -6.40 -0.42 -3.84
CA GLN A 11 -5.20 0.38 -4.15
C GLN A 11 -3.92 -0.27 -3.64
N VAL A 12 -3.94 -0.81 -2.41
CA VAL A 12 -2.79 -1.52 -1.85
C VAL A 12 -2.49 -2.79 -2.65
N ALA A 13 -3.51 -3.54 -3.06
CA ALA A 13 -3.33 -4.73 -3.89
C ALA A 13 -2.74 -4.39 -5.27
N GLU A 14 -3.17 -3.28 -5.88
CA GLU A 14 -2.61 -2.79 -7.14
C GLU A 14 -1.12 -2.40 -7.01
N LEU A 15 -0.75 -1.71 -5.93
CA LEU A 15 0.64 -1.29 -5.66
C LEU A 15 1.57 -2.47 -5.40
N LEU A 16 1.11 -3.46 -4.62
CA LEU A 16 1.91 -4.63 -4.29
C LEU A 16 1.97 -5.65 -5.42
N GLY A 17 0.96 -5.67 -6.28
CA GLY A 17 0.83 -6.64 -7.37
C GLY A 17 0.66 -8.07 -6.86
N GLU A 18 0.88 -9.03 -7.76
CA GLU A 18 0.81 -10.45 -7.41
C GLU A 18 1.98 -10.86 -6.50
N PRO A 19 1.73 -11.64 -5.44
CA PRO A 19 2.77 -12.11 -4.54
C PRO A 19 3.75 -13.00 -5.30
N THR A 20 5.01 -12.59 -5.30
CA THR A 20 6.13 -13.33 -5.89
C THR A 20 7.24 -13.45 -4.86
N GLU A 21 8.04 -14.53 -4.93
CA GLU A 21 9.24 -14.63 -4.11
C GLU A 21 10.28 -13.64 -4.64
N PRO A 22 10.62 -12.59 -3.87
CA PRO A 22 11.58 -11.60 -4.35
C PRO A 22 12.99 -12.20 -4.37
N THR A 23 13.73 -11.95 -5.45
CA THR A 23 15.15 -12.27 -5.47
C THR A 23 15.93 -11.22 -4.67
N ALA A 24 17.19 -11.51 -4.33
CA ALA A 24 18.05 -10.55 -3.62
C ALA A 24 18.23 -9.22 -4.39
N ALA A 25 18.11 -9.24 -5.72
CA ALA A 25 18.18 -8.04 -6.56
C ALA A 25 16.88 -7.21 -6.53
N ASP A 26 15.77 -7.79 -6.07
CA ASP A 26 14.44 -7.15 -6.07
C ASP A 26 14.07 -6.56 -4.71
N LEU A 27 14.86 -6.82 -3.66
CA LEU A 27 14.53 -6.44 -2.28
C LEU A 27 14.31 -4.94 -2.12
N ASP A 28 15.15 -4.10 -2.73
CA ASP A 28 14.99 -2.64 -2.67
C ASP A 28 13.70 -2.18 -3.37
N ALA A 29 13.35 -2.82 -4.49
CA ALA A 29 12.12 -2.52 -5.23
C ALA A 29 10.88 -2.97 -4.44
N VAL A 30 10.95 -4.11 -3.77
CA VAL A 30 9.89 -4.63 -2.89
C VAL A 30 9.72 -3.75 -1.67
N ALA A 31 10.83 -3.32 -1.05
CA ALA A 31 10.80 -2.38 0.08
C ALA A 31 10.12 -1.06 -0.31
N ALA A 32 10.48 -0.49 -1.48
CA ALA A 32 9.85 0.74 -1.97
C ALA A 32 8.32 0.60 -2.18
N ARG A 33 7.85 -0.53 -2.74
CA ARG A 33 6.41 -0.79 -2.90
C ARG A 33 5.68 -0.97 -1.57
N LEU A 34 6.33 -1.62 -0.60
CA LEU A 34 5.78 -1.80 0.75
C LEU A 34 5.65 -0.45 1.47
N ASP A 35 6.63 0.43 1.34
CA ASP A 35 6.57 1.79 1.89
C ASP A 35 5.44 2.61 1.25
N GLU A 36 5.27 2.54 -0.07
CA GLU A 36 4.18 3.24 -0.76
C GLU A 36 2.80 2.72 -0.33
N ALA A 37 2.64 1.40 -0.22
CA ALA A 37 1.42 0.79 0.31
C ALA A 37 1.14 1.22 1.76
N HIS A 38 2.19 1.33 2.59
CA HIS A 38 2.07 1.82 3.96
C HIS A 38 1.60 3.28 4.02
N ASP A 39 2.16 4.14 3.17
CA ASP A 39 1.77 5.55 3.05
C ASP A 39 0.28 5.72 2.71
N VAL A 40 -0.26 4.88 1.83
CA VAL A 40 -1.69 4.87 1.50
C VAL A 40 -2.53 4.54 2.74
N LEU A 41 -2.11 3.55 3.54
CA LEU A 41 -2.80 3.16 4.77
C LEU A 41 -2.74 4.26 5.84
N VAL A 42 -1.58 4.91 6.02
CA VAL A 42 -1.41 6.02 6.97
C VAL A 42 -2.30 7.19 6.58
N ARG A 43 -2.29 7.58 5.30
CA ARG A 43 -3.15 8.69 4.80
C ARG A 43 -4.63 8.37 4.97
N ALA A 44 -5.03 7.12 4.74
CA ALA A 44 -6.40 6.69 4.97
C ALA A 44 -6.79 6.79 6.45
N LEU A 45 -5.91 6.35 7.36
CA LEU A 45 -6.13 6.46 8.80
C LEU A 45 -6.26 7.92 9.24
N GLU A 46 -5.34 8.78 8.82
CA GLU A 46 -5.42 10.21 9.13
C GLU A 46 -6.70 10.87 8.59
N SER A 47 -7.16 10.44 7.41
CA SER A 47 -8.39 10.96 6.82
C SER A 47 -9.65 10.51 7.57
N VAL A 48 -9.61 9.37 8.27
CA VAL A 48 -10.68 8.93 9.17
C VAL A 48 -10.63 9.71 10.49
N GLU A 49 -9.43 10.00 11.01
CA GLU A 49 -9.29 10.79 12.25
C GLU A 49 -9.68 12.27 12.09
N LYS A 50 -9.54 12.81 10.88
CA LYS A 50 -9.85 14.22 10.55
C LYS A 50 -11.30 14.43 10.07
N GLY A 51 -12.07 13.37 9.81
CA GLY A 51 -13.46 13.41 9.32
C GLY A 51 -14.47 13.09 10.41
#